data_AF-A0A7Y1BGB0-F1
#
_entry.id   AF-A0A7Y1BGB0-F1
#
_cell.length_a   1.000
_cell.length_b   1.000
_cell.length_c   1.000
_cell.angle_alpha   90.00
_cell.angle_beta   90.00
_cell.angle_gamma   90.00
#
_symmetry.space_group_name_H-M   'P 1'
#
loop_
_entity.id
_entity.type
_entity.pdbx_description
1 polymer ?
#
loop_
_entity_poly.entity_id
_entity_poly.type
_entity_poly.pdbx_seq_one_letter_code
_entity_poly.pdbx_strand_id
1 'polypeptide(L)'
;MPRAITRLPIASTSVPRLPTRVALWLLDNPRLGHAPSVKRFAGHLLKQPALQGVVQAQSRLGQMLCRDCGNPRDRRMGFELLRQAARAGDMGAQLELGQLYSQPRNNEPQQARHWLELAAGQGSPEAQQLLKQL
;
A
#
# COMPACT_ATOMS: atom_id res chain seq x y z
N MET A 1 31.15 13.73 35.27
CA MET A 1 31.00 13.68 33.80
C MET A 1 29.90 12.67 33.45
N PRO A 2 28.67 13.07 33.10
CA PRO A 2 27.63 12.13 32.70
C PRO A 2 27.86 11.63 31.26
N ARG A 3 27.77 10.32 31.04
CA ARG A 3 27.95 9.67 29.73
C ARG A 3 26.68 9.86 28.90
N ALA A 4 26.82 10.45 27.72
CA ALA A 4 25.74 10.59 26.76
C ALA A 4 25.24 9.20 26.32
N ILE A 5 23.99 8.88 26.61
CA ILE A 5 23.32 7.69 26.08
C ILE A 5 22.85 8.05 24.68
N THR A 6 23.65 7.70 23.67
CA THR A 6 23.29 7.84 22.27
C THR A 6 22.14 6.88 21.97
N ARG A 7 20.92 7.41 21.85
CA ARG A 7 19.73 6.63 21.50
C ARG A 7 19.81 6.27 20.02
N LEU A 8 20.23 5.04 19.71
CA LEU A 8 20.18 4.51 18.35
C LEU A 8 18.72 4.51 17.85
N PRO A 9 18.46 4.89 16.57
CA PRO A 9 17.13 4.77 16.00
C PRO A 9 16.80 3.28 15.90
N ILE A 10 15.84 2.83 16.71
CA ILE A 10 15.29 1.49 16.60
C ILE A 10 14.58 1.45 15.24
N ALA A 11 15.21 0.82 14.25
CA ALA A 11 14.54 0.47 13.01
C ALA A 11 13.36 -0.41 13.39
N SER A 12 12.16 0.16 13.34
CA SER A 12 10.92 -0.51 13.72
C SER A 12 10.60 -1.55 12.67
N THR A 13 11.19 -2.74 12.79
CA THR A 13 10.70 -3.95 12.13
C THR A 13 9.34 -4.24 12.75
N SER A 14 8.28 -3.65 12.18
CA SER A 14 6.93 -3.77 12.69
C SER A 14 6.46 -5.20 12.45
N VAL A 15 6.64 -6.07 13.43
CA VAL A 15 6.00 -7.39 13.44
C VAL A 15 4.50 -7.12 13.23
N PRO A 16 3.89 -7.64 12.15
CA PRO A 16 2.50 -7.34 11.85
C PRO A 16 1.66 -7.83 13.01
N ARG A 17 0.96 -6.90 13.67
CA ARG A 17 0.08 -7.21 14.78
C ARG A 17 -0.96 -8.22 14.31
N LEU A 18 -1.41 -9.11 15.19
CA LEU A 18 -2.46 -10.10 14.92
C LEU A 18 -3.63 -9.56 14.04
N PRO A 19 -4.21 -8.38 14.32
CA PRO A 19 -5.26 -7.81 13.46
C PRO A 19 -4.82 -7.59 12.00
N THR A 20 -3.58 -7.15 11.76
CA THR A 20 -3.05 -6.98 10.40
C THR A 20 -2.94 -8.32 9.69
N ARG A 21 -2.37 -9.33 10.34
CA ARG A 21 -2.21 -10.67 9.72
C ARG A 21 -3.54 -11.30 9.36
N VAL A 22 -4.54 -11.17 10.25
CA VAL A 22 -5.90 -11.66 9.99
C VAL A 22 -6.53 -10.93 8.82
N ALA A 23 -6.40 -9.61 8.75
CA ALA A 23 -6.95 -8.83 7.65
C ALA A 23 -6.31 -9.18 6.30
N LEU A 24 -4.97 -9.32 6.26
CA LEU A 24 -4.25 -9.75 5.06
C LEU A 24 -4.72 -11.13 4.62
N TRP A 25 -4.77 -12.09 5.55
CA TRP A 25 -5.25 -13.44 5.26
C TRP A 25 -6.69 -13.42 4.70
N LEU A 26 -7.60 -12.65 5.29
CA LEU A 26 -8.98 -12.54 4.80
C LEU A 26 -9.05 -12.01 3.35
N LEU A 27 -8.21 -11.03 3.00
CA LEU A 27 -8.16 -10.45 1.65
C LEU A 27 -7.50 -11.38 0.63
N ASP A 28 -6.49 -12.14 1.04
CA ASP A 28 -5.77 -13.06 0.16
C ASP A 28 -6.53 -14.38 -0.08
N ASN A 29 -7.56 -14.68 0.71
CA ASN A 29 -8.40 -15.85 0.48
C ASN A 29 -9.28 -15.67 -0.77
N PRO A 30 -9.15 -16.51 -1.81
CA PRO A 30 -9.89 -16.34 -3.07
C PRO A 30 -11.41 -16.45 -2.89
N ARG A 31 -11.87 -17.27 -1.93
CA ARG A 31 -13.30 -17.47 -1.62
C ARG A 31 -13.92 -16.34 -0.81
N LEU A 32 -13.13 -15.65 0.02
CA LEU A 32 -13.64 -14.70 1.02
C LEU A 32 -13.27 -13.25 0.69
N GLY A 33 -12.09 -13.00 0.12
CA GLY A 33 -11.56 -11.65 -0.10
C GLY A 33 -12.36 -10.79 -1.06
N HIS A 34 -13.19 -11.40 -1.91
CA HIS A 34 -14.10 -10.70 -2.82
C HIS A 34 -15.42 -10.29 -2.16
N ALA A 35 -15.80 -10.91 -1.03
CA ALA A 35 -17.06 -10.62 -0.38
C ALA A 35 -17.05 -9.20 0.24
N PRO A 36 -18.07 -8.37 -0.01
CA PRO A 36 -18.07 -6.97 0.45
C PRO A 36 -18.06 -6.85 1.98
N SER A 37 -18.67 -7.81 2.69
CA SER A 37 -18.63 -7.90 4.16
C SER A 37 -17.20 -8.17 4.67
N VAL A 38 -16.48 -9.10 4.02
CA VAL A 38 -15.09 -9.45 4.36
C VAL A 38 -14.17 -8.27 4.09
N LYS A 39 -14.31 -7.61 2.93
CA LYS A 39 -13.57 -6.38 2.61
C LYS A 39 -13.82 -5.29 3.66
N ARG A 40 -15.08 -5.02 4.02
CA ARG A 40 -15.38 -4.01 5.06
C ARG A 40 -14.74 -4.35 6.40
N PHE A 41 -14.81 -5.61 6.81
CA PHE A 41 -14.22 -6.08 8.06
C PHE A 41 -12.68 -5.99 8.03
N ALA A 42 -12.04 -6.46 6.96
CA ALA A 42 -10.60 -6.36 6.78
C ALA A 42 -10.13 -4.90 6.75
N GLY A 43 -10.85 -4.01 6.04
CA GLY A 43 -10.55 -2.58 6.02
C GLY A 43 -10.64 -1.95 7.42
N HIS A 44 -11.62 -2.34 8.22
CA HIS A 44 -11.72 -1.93 9.61
C HIS A 44 -10.51 -2.38 10.44
N LEU A 45 -10.10 -3.65 10.31
CA LEU A 45 -8.91 -4.19 10.98
C LEU A 45 -7.61 -3.50 10.55
N LEU A 46 -7.51 -3.06 9.29
CA LEU A 46 -6.34 -2.39 8.74
C LEU A 46 -6.23 -0.91 9.11
N LYS A 47 -7.33 -0.27 9.53
CA LYS A 47 -7.36 1.18 9.81
C LYS A 47 -6.36 1.61 10.90
N GLN A 48 -6.40 0.95 12.05
CA GLN A 48 -5.47 1.24 13.15
C GLN A 48 -3.99 0.98 12.81
N PRO A 49 -3.60 -0.20 12.26
CA PRO A 49 -2.21 -0.44 11.90
C PRO A 49 -1.73 0.47 10.75
N ALA A 50 -2.59 0.85 9.81
CA ALA A 50 -2.23 1.83 8.77
C ALA A 50 -1.90 3.21 9.37
N LEU A 51 -2.67 3.65 10.37
CA LEU A 51 -2.40 4.89 11.12
C LEU A 51 -1.10 4.81 11.94
N GLN A 52 -0.69 3.61 12.35
CA GLN A 52 0.56 3.36 13.07
C GLN A 52 1.78 3.20 12.16
N GLY A 53 1.63 3.40 10.85
CA GLY A 53 2.75 3.29 9.91
C GLY A 53 3.09 1.87 9.50
N VAL A 54 2.23 0.88 9.76
CA VAL A 54 2.47 -0.50 9.30
C VAL A 54 2.31 -0.54 7.78
N VAL A 55 3.44 -0.62 7.08
CA VAL A 55 3.55 -0.50 5.61
C VAL A 55 2.56 -1.42 4.88
N GLN A 56 2.49 -2.70 5.26
CA GLN A 56 1.56 -3.67 4.66
C GLN A 56 0.09 -3.26 4.84
N ALA A 57 -0.25 -2.68 5.99
CA ALA A 57 -1.61 -2.22 6.25
C ALA A 57 -1.95 -0.96 5.47
N GLN A 58 -0.99 -0.03 5.35
CA GLN A 58 -1.13 1.16 4.51
C GLN A 58 -1.32 0.77 3.04
N SER A 59 -0.51 -0.16 2.54
CA SER A 59 -0.61 -0.69 1.18
C SER A 59 -1.99 -1.29 0.93
N ARG A 60 -2.42 -2.29 1.71
CA ARG A 60 -3.71 -2.96 1.50
C ARG A 60 -4.92 -2.04 1.71
N LEU A 61 -4.92 -1.22 2.75
CA LEU A 61 -6.02 -0.28 2.98
C LEU A 61 -6.08 0.76 1.86
N GLY A 62 -4.91 1.24 1.39
CA GLY A 62 -4.80 2.15 0.26
C GLY A 62 -5.39 1.57 -1.02
N GLN A 63 -5.02 0.34 -1.37
CA GLN A 63 -5.57 -0.40 -2.52
C GLN A 63 -7.09 -0.49 -2.46
N MET A 64 -7.64 -0.90 -1.31
CA MET A 64 -9.09 -1.02 -1.13
C MET A 64 -9.80 0.32 -1.27
N LEU A 65 -9.27 1.38 -0.66
CA LEU A 65 -9.86 2.72 -0.75
C LEU A 65 -9.79 3.30 -2.18
N CYS A 66 -8.75 2.97 -2.95
CA CYS A 66 -8.62 3.42 -4.33
C CYS A 66 -9.52 2.63 -5.30
N ARG A 67 -9.64 1.31 -5.12
CA ARG A 67 -10.35 0.40 -6.03
C ARG A 67 -11.83 0.21 -5.70
N ASP A 68 -12.17 0.06 -4.42
CA ASP A 68 -13.50 -0.37 -3.97
C ASP A 68 -14.39 0.81 -3.48
N CYS A 69 -13.84 2.01 -3.26
CA CYS A 69 -14.63 3.16 -2.81
C CYS A 69 -15.04 4.09 -3.96
N GLY A 70 -16.36 4.28 -4.13
CA GLY A 70 -16.91 5.26 -5.07
C GLY A 70 -16.68 6.73 -4.63
N ASN A 71 -16.50 6.96 -3.34
CA ASN A 71 -16.34 8.30 -2.77
C ASN A 71 -14.96 8.90 -3.10
N PRO A 72 -14.88 10.11 -3.70
CA PRO A 72 -13.61 10.76 -4.00
C PRO A 72 -12.75 11.07 -2.76
N ARG A 73 -13.36 11.32 -1.59
CA ARG A 73 -12.62 11.58 -0.34
C ARG A 73 -11.83 10.35 0.10
N ASP A 74 -12.47 9.19 0.05
CA ASP A 74 -11.87 7.92 0.46
C ASP A 74 -10.76 7.51 -0.52
N ARG A 75 -10.98 7.74 -1.83
CA ARG A 75 -9.93 7.54 -2.84
C ARG A 75 -8.69 8.40 -2.63
N ARG A 76 -8.85 9.68 -2.25
CA ARG A 76 -7.71 10.55 -1.89
C ARG A 76 -6.95 10.03 -0.67
N MET A 77 -7.67 9.57 0.35
CA MET A 77 -7.04 8.96 1.53
C MET A 77 -6.28 7.68 1.15
N GLY A 78 -6.86 6.83 0.31
CA GLY A 78 -6.19 5.63 -0.20
C GLY A 78 -4.91 5.95 -0.95
N PHE A 79 -4.94 7.00 -1.77
CA PHE A 79 -3.78 7.47 -2.52
C PHE A 79 -2.62 7.88 -1.62
N GLU A 80 -2.90 8.64 -0.54
CA GLU A 80 -1.88 9.03 0.42
C GLU A 80 -1.31 7.83 1.18
N LEU A 81 -2.14 6.85 1.56
CA LEU A 81 -1.67 5.62 2.18
C LEU A 81 -0.77 4.81 1.26
N LEU A 82 -1.13 4.70 -0.02
CA LEU A 82 -0.28 4.06 -1.04
C LEU A 82 1.05 4.81 -1.19
N ARG A 83 1.03 6.15 -1.21
CA ARG A 83 2.24 6.97 -1.30
C ARG A 83 3.18 6.74 -0.13
N GLN A 84 2.65 6.61 1.09
CA GLN A 84 3.45 6.29 2.28
C GLN A 84 4.06 4.89 2.18
N ALA A 85 3.26 3.88 1.83
CA ALA A 85 3.73 2.51 1.68
C ALA A 85 4.77 2.35 0.56
N ALA A 86 4.55 3.00 -0.58
CA ALA A 86 5.46 2.97 -1.72
C ALA A 86 6.82 3.61 -1.41
N ARG A 87 6.81 4.73 -0.67
CA ARG A 87 8.04 5.37 -0.14
C ARG A 87 8.78 4.48 0.85
N ALA A 88 8.06 3.65 1.60
CA ALA A 88 8.65 2.65 2.49
C ALA A 88 9.14 1.39 1.76
N GLY A 89 9.03 1.33 0.43
CA GLY A 89 9.54 0.24 -0.40
C GLY A 89 8.52 -0.86 -0.72
N ASP A 90 7.25 -0.72 -0.36
CA ASP A 90 6.24 -1.74 -0.65
C ASP A 90 5.99 -1.89 -2.15
N MET A 91 6.41 -3.02 -2.72
CA MET A 91 6.26 -3.34 -4.14
C MET A 91 4.80 -3.23 -4.61
N GLY A 92 3.84 -3.69 -3.80
CA GLY A 92 2.42 -3.65 -4.13
C GLY A 92 1.89 -2.22 -4.23
N ALA A 93 2.29 -1.35 -3.31
CA ALA A 93 1.90 0.06 -3.33
C ALA A 93 2.56 0.83 -4.48
N GLN A 94 3.81 0.52 -4.81
CA GLN A 94 4.50 1.12 -5.97
C GLN A 94 3.81 0.77 -7.29
N LEU A 95 3.47 -0.50 -7.48
CA LEU A 95 2.70 -0.97 -8.64
C LEU A 95 1.37 -0.22 -8.77
N GLU A 96 0.63 -0.09 -7.67
CA GLU A 96 -0.69 0.56 -7.65
C GLU A 96 -0.61 2.06 -7.91
N LEU A 97 0.37 2.76 -7.35
CA LEU A 97 0.61 4.16 -7.70
C LEU A 97 0.94 4.29 -9.18
N GLY A 98 1.78 3.41 -9.71
CA GLY A 98 2.09 3.33 -11.13
C GLY A 98 0.83 3.29 -12.00
N GLN A 99 -0.09 2.37 -11.67
CA GLN A 99 -1.38 2.22 -12.34
C GLN A 99 -2.29 3.44 -12.16
N LEU A 100 -2.31 4.05 -10.96
CA LEU A 100 -3.15 5.22 -10.68
C LEU A 100 -2.66 6.46 -11.42
N TYR A 101 -1.35 6.66 -11.56
CA TYR A 101 -0.77 7.76 -12.34
C TYR A 101 -0.90 7.57 -13.85
N SER A 102 -0.95 6.32 -14.34
CA SER A 102 -1.21 6.01 -15.75
C SER A 102 -2.67 6.14 -16.15
N GLN A 103 -3.60 6.25 -15.20
CA GLN A 103 -5.02 6.45 -15.52
C GLN A 103 -5.24 7.84 -16.14
N PRO A 104 -6.18 7.99 -17.09
CA PRO A 104 -6.47 9.26 -17.77
C PRO A 104 -6.81 10.41 -16.81
N ARG A 105 -7.30 10.08 -15.61
CA ARG A 105 -7.68 11.05 -14.57
C ARG A 105 -6.49 11.78 -13.95
N ASN A 106 -5.36 11.09 -13.79
CA ASN A 106 -4.16 11.65 -13.18
C ASN A 106 -3.08 11.92 -14.23
N ASN A 107 -3.01 11.11 -15.29
CA ASN A 107 -2.18 11.26 -16.49
C ASN A 107 -0.82 11.91 -16.24
N GLU A 108 -0.07 11.38 -15.27
CA GLU A 108 1.30 11.81 -14.97
C GLU A 108 2.25 10.68 -15.37
N PRO A 109 2.57 10.55 -16.68
CA PRO A 109 3.32 9.39 -17.19
C PRO A 109 4.72 9.29 -16.57
N GLN A 110 5.33 10.41 -16.19
CA GLN A 110 6.63 10.42 -15.49
C GLN A 110 6.54 9.80 -14.10
N GLN A 111 5.49 10.14 -13.32
CA GLN A 111 5.28 9.55 -12.00
C GLN A 111 4.88 8.09 -12.12
N ALA A 112 4.07 7.73 -13.12
CA ALA A 112 3.70 6.35 -13.40
C ALA A 112 4.95 5.49 -13.68
N ARG A 113 5.81 5.94 -14.62
CA ARG A 113 7.07 5.24 -14.94
C ARG A 113 7.98 5.12 -13.72
N HIS A 114 8.17 6.19 -12.96
CA HIS A 114 9.02 6.15 -11.76
C HIS A 114 8.58 5.07 -10.76
N TRP A 115 7.29 5.01 -10.41
CA TRP A 115 6.81 4.01 -9.46
C TRP A 115 6.83 2.59 -10.01
N LEU A 116 6.54 2.42 -11.31
CA LEU A 116 6.59 1.10 -11.95
C LEU A 116 8.03 0.60 -12.12
N GLU A 117 9.01 1.47 -12.39
CA GLU A 117 10.43 1.11 -12.43
C GLU A 117 10.90 0.57 -11.08
N LEU A 118 10.51 1.22 -9.98
CA LEU A 118 10.81 0.73 -8.63
C LEU A 118 10.18 -0.65 -8.39
N ALA A 119 8.90 -0.84 -8.73
CA ALA A 119 8.23 -2.13 -8.57
C ALA A 119 8.83 -3.22 -9.47
N ALA A 120 9.21 -2.87 -10.70
CA ALA A 120 9.85 -3.77 -11.65
C ALA A 120 11.27 -4.18 -11.20
N GLY A 121 12.02 -3.25 -10.61
CA GLY A 121 13.33 -3.50 -10.01
C GLY A 121 13.27 -4.45 -8.81
N GLN A 122 12.12 -4.49 -8.11
CA GLN A 122 11.83 -5.48 -7.06
C GLN A 122 11.32 -6.83 -7.60
N GLY A 123 11.17 -6.97 -8.92
CA GLY A 123 10.75 -8.21 -9.57
C GLY A 123 9.25 -8.33 -9.85
N SER A 124 8.47 -7.24 -9.82
CA SER A 124 7.06 -7.27 -10.20
C SER A 124 6.88 -7.49 -11.70
N PRO A 125 6.34 -8.64 -12.16
CA PRO A 125 6.11 -8.89 -13.58
C PRO A 125 5.02 -7.98 -14.16
N GLU A 126 4.00 -7.66 -13.35
CA GLU A 126 2.93 -6.73 -13.73
C GLU A 126 3.49 -5.32 -13.99
N ALA A 127 4.43 -4.86 -13.14
CA ALA A 127 5.06 -3.56 -13.34
C ALA A 127 5.88 -3.51 -14.65
N GLN A 128 6.63 -4.57 -14.94
CA GLN A 128 7.38 -4.68 -16.19
C GLN A 128 6.48 -4.69 -17.43
N GLN A 129 5.31 -5.35 -17.34
CA GLN A 129 4.34 -5.34 -18.43
C GLN A 129 3.74 -3.95 -18.65
N LEU A 130 3.38 -3.25 -17.57
CA LEU A 130 2.84 -1.89 -17.65
C LEU A 130 3.87 -0.88 -18.18
N LEU A 131 5.14 -1.01 -17.81
CA LEU A 131 6.21 -0.16 -18.37
C LEU A 131 6.36 -0.31 -19.88
N LYS A 132 6.13 -1.51 -20.42
CA LYS A 132 6.16 -1.74 -21.89
C LYS A 132 4.98 -1.09 -22.62
N GLN A 133 3.91 -0.76 -21.89
CA GLN A 133 2.67 -0.18 -22.43
C GLN A 133 2.60 1.35 -22.24
N LEU A 134 3.56 1.95 -21.52
CA LEU A 134 3.65 3.38 -21.20
C LEU A 134 4.59 4.15 -22.11
#